data_AF-A0A1W4WV73-F1
#
_entry.id   AF-A0A1W4WV73-F1
#
_cell.length_a   1.000
_cell.length_b   1.000
_cell.length_c   1.000
_cell.angle_alpha   90.00
_cell.angle_beta   90.00
_cell.angle_gamma   90.00
#
_symmetry.space_group_name_H-M   'P 1'
#
loop_
_entity.id
_entity.type
_entity.pdbx_description
1 polymer ?
#
loop_
_entity_poly.entity_id
_entity_poly.type
_entity_poly.pdbx_seq_one_letter_code
_entity_poly.pdbx_strand_id
1 'polypeptide(L)'
;MTGKLIVVCVVGISFVLSKPNNLKQYQRVKRGNSYENMTFTFDCTNKPVGFYADQEYNCNVFHMCDEKGTRIPHACASGTSFNQEYRICDWDYNFNCSEAHKWYYLNSLTYATEENQDDIEEL
;
A
#
# COMPACT_ATOMS: atom_id res chain seq x y z
N MET A 1 72.64 -11.38 0.95
CA MET A 1 72.59 -11.72 2.39
C MET A 1 71.51 -10.86 3.04
N THR A 2 70.38 -11.50 3.37
CA THR A 2 69.43 -11.20 4.45
C THR A 2 69.37 -9.79 5.07
N GLY A 3 68.20 -9.14 4.99
CA GLY A 3 67.83 -8.00 5.83
C GLY A 3 66.34 -8.00 6.17
N LYS A 4 66.01 -8.22 7.45
CA LYS A 4 64.66 -8.27 8.03
C LYS A 4 64.13 -6.87 8.38
N LEU A 5 62.81 -6.73 8.29
CA LEU A 5 61.87 -5.83 8.97
C LEU A 5 62.43 -4.64 9.79
N ILE A 6 62.02 -3.42 9.40
CA ILE A 6 61.62 -2.35 10.32
C ILE A 6 60.38 -1.65 9.70
N VAL A 7 59.18 -2.12 10.06
CA VAL A 7 57.93 -1.40 9.78
C VAL A 7 57.73 -0.43 10.95
N VAL A 8 58.26 0.79 10.83
CA VAL A 8 58.11 1.84 11.85
C VAL A 8 57.20 2.95 11.33
N CYS A 9 55.99 2.96 11.90
CA CYS A 9 55.32 4.09 12.53
C CYS A 9 55.29 5.46 11.84
N VAL A 10 54.53 5.64 10.74
CA VAL A 10 54.06 7.01 10.40
C VAL A 10 52.64 7.14 9.85
N VAL A 11 51.87 6.06 9.70
CA VAL A 11 50.48 6.15 9.21
C VAL A 11 49.48 6.11 10.37
N GLY A 12 49.68 7.03 11.31
CA GLY A 12 48.74 7.36 12.39
C GLY A 12 47.61 8.30 11.94
N ILE A 13 47.20 8.22 10.68
CA ILE A 13 45.94 8.82 10.22
C ILE A 13 45.14 7.66 9.68
N SER A 14 44.33 7.09 10.56
CA SER A 14 43.26 6.17 10.22
C SER A 14 42.33 6.86 9.23
N PHE A 15 42.64 6.78 7.93
CA PHE A 15 41.65 6.94 6.88
C PHE A 15 40.76 5.70 6.93
N VAL A 16 39.92 5.65 7.96
CA VAL A 16 38.65 4.96 7.88
C VAL A 16 37.91 5.74 6.79
N LEU A 17 38.03 5.28 5.55
CA LEU A 17 37.16 5.69 4.47
C LEU A 17 35.75 5.29 4.89
N SER A 18 35.08 6.19 5.62
CA SER A 18 33.65 6.13 5.82
C SER A 18 33.02 5.93 4.45
N LYS A 19 32.54 4.72 4.18
CA LYS A 19 31.59 4.50 3.10
C LYS A 19 30.48 5.53 3.34
N PRO A 20 30.16 6.41 2.37
CA PRO A 20 28.96 7.20 2.51
C PRO A 20 27.81 6.19 2.60
N ASN A 21 27.15 6.15 3.75
CA ASN A 21 25.87 5.50 3.89
C ASN A 21 24.88 6.26 3.00
N ASN A 22 24.89 5.93 1.71
CA ASN A 22 23.75 6.15 0.83
C ASN A 22 22.69 5.12 1.22
N LEU A 23 22.18 5.24 2.44
CA LEU A 23 20.78 4.96 2.66
C LEU A 23 20.08 6.02 1.80
N LYS A 24 19.79 5.67 0.54
CA LYS A 24 18.66 6.28 -0.15
C LYS A 24 17.53 6.09 0.83
N GLN A 25 17.21 7.16 1.53
CA GLN A 25 16.03 7.26 2.34
C GLN A 25 14.90 7.08 1.34
N TYR A 26 14.45 5.83 1.15
CA TYR A 26 13.11 5.59 0.68
C TYR A 26 12.25 6.26 1.72
N GLN A 27 11.92 7.52 1.44
CA GLN A 27 11.23 8.35 2.39
C GLN A 27 9.92 7.64 2.66
N ARG A 28 9.67 7.25 3.92
CA ARG A 28 8.31 6.98 4.38
C ARG A 28 7.54 8.28 4.16
N VAL A 29 6.92 8.43 2.99
CA VAL A 29 6.05 9.56 2.68
C VAL A 29 4.96 9.53 3.74
N LYS A 30 4.94 10.52 4.64
CA LYS A 30 3.79 10.73 5.52
C LYS A 30 2.59 10.99 4.60
N ARG A 31 1.61 10.08 4.66
CA ARG A 31 0.43 9.93 3.79
C ARG A 31 -0.59 11.09 3.85
N GLY A 32 -0.16 12.30 4.25
CA GLY A 32 -1.06 13.42 4.57
C GLY A 32 -1.34 14.40 3.44
N ASN A 33 -0.45 14.55 2.44
CA ASN A 33 -0.45 15.77 1.60
C ASN A 33 -0.53 15.55 0.08
N SER A 34 -0.88 14.36 -0.43
CA SER A 34 -0.92 14.14 -1.89
C SER A 34 -2.31 14.20 -2.55
N TYR A 35 -3.39 14.31 -1.77
CA TYR A 35 -4.78 14.33 -2.31
C TYR A 35 -5.48 15.68 -2.15
N GLU A 36 -4.78 16.72 -1.69
CA GLU A 36 -5.38 18.03 -1.38
C GLU A 36 -5.95 18.75 -2.62
N ASN A 37 -5.50 18.38 -3.81
CA ASN A 37 -5.99 18.90 -5.10
C ASN A 37 -6.89 17.93 -5.88
N MET A 38 -7.31 16.80 -5.30
CA MET A 38 -8.24 15.87 -5.94
C MET A 38 -9.64 16.02 -5.35
N THR A 39 -10.63 16.09 -6.24
CA THR A 39 -12.04 16.19 -5.88
C THR A 39 -12.71 14.86 -6.17
N PHE A 40 -13.25 14.22 -5.14
CA PHE A 40 -13.89 12.91 -5.28
C PHE A 40 -15.40 13.05 -5.12
N THR A 41 -16.17 12.42 -6.01
CA THR A 41 -17.63 12.29 -5.88
C THR A 41 -18.02 11.10 -5.01
N PHE A 42 -17.16 10.07 -4.96
CA PHE A 42 -17.36 8.88 -4.15
C PHE A 42 -17.43 9.21 -2.66
N ASP A 43 -18.36 8.58 -1.95
CA ASP A 43 -18.48 8.59 -0.50
C ASP A 43 -18.71 7.17 0.06
N CYS A 44 -18.64 7.04 1.39
CA CYS A 44 -18.90 5.78 2.09
C CYS A 44 -20.35 5.64 2.56
N THR A 45 -21.26 6.47 2.05
CA THR A 45 -22.67 6.47 2.48
C THR A 45 -23.32 5.17 2.05
N ASN A 46 -23.93 4.44 3.01
CA ASN A 46 -24.56 3.14 2.80
C ASN A 46 -23.63 2.08 2.18
N LYS A 47 -22.33 2.15 2.48
CA LYS A 47 -21.32 1.19 2.02
C LYS A 47 -20.73 0.44 3.21
N PRO A 48 -20.54 -0.89 3.11
CA PRO A 48 -19.81 -1.64 4.12
C PRO A 48 -18.34 -1.21 4.19
N VAL A 49 -17.69 -1.54 5.31
CA VAL A 49 -16.23 -1.40 5.46
C VAL A 49 -15.53 -2.15 4.34
N GLY A 50 -14.54 -1.52 3.72
CA GLY A 50 -13.79 -2.15 2.64
C GLY A 50 -13.16 -1.18 1.66
N PHE A 51 -12.82 -1.69 0.49
CA PHE A 51 -12.08 -0.96 -0.54
C PHE A 51 -12.95 -0.78 -1.78
N TYR A 52 -12.90 0.40 -2.38
CA TYR A 52 -13.73 0.76 -3.53
C TYR A 52 -12.87 1.43 -4.60
N ALA A 53 -12.80 0.83 -5.78
CA ALA A 53 -12.11 1.39 -6.93
C ALA A 53 -12.76 2.69 -7.37
N ASP A 54 -11.97 3.73 -7.62
CA ASP A 54 -12.49 4.99 -8.14
C ASP A 54 -12.45 4.98 -9.67
N GLN A 55 -13.59 4.70 -10.28
CA GLN A 55 -13.72 4.62 -11.74
C GLN A 55 -13.59 5.98 -12.43
N GLU A 56 -13.85 7.10 -11.73
CA GLU A 56 -13.66 8.46 -12.29
C GLU A 56 -12.16 8.76 -12.47
N TYR A 57 -11.32 8.12 -11.67
CA TYR A 57 -9.86 8.22 -11.73
C TYR A 57 -9.21 7.00 -12.39
N ASN A 58 -9.94 6.28 -13.27
CA ASN A 58 -9.46 5.08 -13.97
C ASN A 58 -8.90 4.00 -13.02
N CYS A 59 -9.47 3.89 -11.83
CA CYS A 59 -9.00 3.01 -10.75
C CYS A 59 -7.56 3.29 -10.28
N ASN A 60 -6.92 4.38 -10.71
CA ASN A 60 -5.61 4.79 -10.20
C ASN A 60 -5.71 5.26 -8.75
N VAL A 61 -6.92 5.62 -8.31
CA VAL A 61 -7.28 5.85 -6.92
C VAL A 61 -8.30 4.80 -6.49
N PHE A 62 -8.26 4.41 -5.23
CA PHE A 62 -9.29 3.66 -4.54
C PHE A 62 -9.57 4.29 -3.18
N HIS A 63 -10.76 4.07 -2.65
CA HIS A 63 -11.19 4.58 -1.36
C HIS A 63 -11.33 3.44 -0.36
N MET A 64 -10.74 3.58 0.81
CA MET A 64 -11.07 2.75 1.96
C MET A 64 -12.21 3.42 2.73
N CYS A 65 -13.27 2.66 3.00
CA CYS A 65 -14.31 3.04 3.95
C CYS A 65 -14.05 2.34 5.27
N ASP A 66 -13.91 3.10 6.34
CA ASP A 66 -13.76 2.57 7.69
C ASP A 66 -15.13 2.34 8.37
N GLU A 67 -15.10 1.79 9.59
CA GLU A 67 -16.29 1.50 10.41
C GLU A 67 -17.16 2.73 10.72
N LYS A 68 -16.59 3.94 10.63
CA LYS A 68 -17.29 5.21 10.88
C LYS A 68 -17.86 5.81 9.60
N GLY A 69 -17.68 5.15 8.45
CA GLY A 69 -18.01 5.71 7.14
C GLY A 69 -17.04 6.80 6.69
N THR A 70 -15.84 6.87 7.27
CA THR A 70 -14.80 7.81 6.83
C THR A 70 -14.20 7.29 5.52
N ARG A 71 -14.19 8.16 4.50
CA ARG A 71 -13.52 7.91 3.22
C ARG A 71 -12.04 8.25 3.30
N ILE A 72 -11.18 7.30 2.95
CA ILE A 72 -9.72 7.49 2.93
C ILE A 72 -9.20 7.14 1.53
N PRO A 73 -8.80 8.13 0.71
CA PRO A 73 -8.30 7.89 -0.63
C PRO A 73 -6.86 7.35 -0.65
N HIS A 74 -6.58 6.47 -1.60
CA HIS A 74 -5.28 5.84 -1.83
C HIS A 74 -5.02 5.73 -3.34
N ALA A 75 -3.83 6.09 -3.76
CA ALA A 75 -3.37 6.04 -5.14
C ALA A 75 -2.46 4.83 -5.33
N CYS A 76 -2.64 4.15 -6.45
CA CYS A 76 -1.73 3.15 -6.95
C CYS A 76 -0.47 3.82 -7.55
N ALA A 77 0.59 3.05 -7.74
CA ALA A 77 1.80 3.52 -8.41
C ALA A 77 1.52 3.77 -9.91
N SER A 78 2.37 4.57 -10.57
CA SER A 78 2.25 4.81 -12.01
C SER A 78 2.27 3.51 -12.82
N GLY A 79 1.30 3.34 -13.73
CA GLY A 79 1.13 2.13 -14.55
C GLY A 79 0.36 1.00 -13.85
N THR A 80 -0.18 1.25 -12.66
CA THR A 80 -1.02 0.30 -11.94
C THR A 80 -2.36 0.93 -11.57
N SER A 81 -3.39 0.10 -11.50
CA SER A 81 -4.74 0.48 -11.13
C SER A 81 -5.29 -0.54 -10.12
N PHE A 82 -6.22 -0.09 -9.28
CA PHE A 82 -6.80 -0.92 -8.23
C PHE A 82 -7.74 -1.97 -8.84
N ASN A 83 -7.32 -3.23 -8.76
CA ASN A 83 -8.13 -4.37 -9.12
C ASN A 83 -9.08 -4.68 -7.95
N GLN A 84 -10.36 -4.37 -8.13
CA GLN A 84 -11.38 -4.52 -7.09
C GLN A 84 -11.63 -5.97 -6.66
N GLU A 85 -11.49 -6.92 -7.59
CA GLU A 85 -11.70 -8.35 -7.33
C GLU A 85 -10.66 -8.89 -6.34
N TYR A 86 -9.38 -8.60 -6.61
CA TYR A 86 -8.25 -9.06 -5.80
C TYR A 86 -7.83 -8.06 -4.70
N ARG A 87 -8.40 -6.85 -4.71
CA ARG A 87 -8.14 -5.75 -3.76
C ARG A 87 -6.67 -5.35 -3.65
N ILE A 88 -6.00 -5.31 -4.79
CA ILE A 88 -4.59 -4.91 -4.92
C ILE A 88 -4.44 -3.92 -6.09
N CYS A 89 -3.38 -3.11 -6.06
CA CYS A 89 -2.95 -2.41 -7.26
C CYS A 89 -2.25 -3.42 -8.18
N ASP A 90 -2.81 -3.64 -9.36
CA ASP A 90 -2.26 -4.52 -10.39
C ASP A 90 -1.96 -3.70 -11.65
N TRP A 91 -1.29 -4.29 -12.63
CA TRP A 91 -1.07 -3.64 -13.92
C TRP A 91 -2.41 -3.30 -14.58
N ASP A 92 -2.50 -2.08 -15.13
CA ASP A 92 -3.74 -1.52 -15.66
C ASP A 92 -4.37 -2.34 -16.81
N TYR A 93 -3.58 -3.17 -17.50
CA TYR A 93 -4.02 -4.05 -18.56
C TYR A 93 -4.49 -5.46 -18.11
N ASN A 94 -4.35 -5.81 -16.82
CA ASN A 94 -4.72 -7.14 -16.32
C ASN A 94 -6.22 -7.32 -16.09
N PHE A 95 -6.98 -6.22 -16.01
CA PHE A 95 -8.41 -6.25 -15.71
C PHE A 95 -9.12 -5.04 -16.31
N ASN A 96 -10.45 -5.05 -16.36
CA ASN A 96 -11.23 -3.91 -16.81
C ASN A 96 -11.74 -3.07 -15.62
N CYS A 97 -11.17 -1.89 -15.44
CA CYS A 97 -11.59 -0.94 -14.41
C CYS A 97 -13.09 -0.55 -14.50
N SER A 98 -13.70 -0.52 -15.70
CA SER A 98 -15.13 -0.21 -15.85
C SER A 98 -16.05 -1.23 -15.16
N GLU A 99 -15.53 -2.42 -14.91
CA GLU A 99 -16.25 -3.54 -14.29
C GLU A 99 -16.01 -3.63 -12.78
N ALA A 100 -15.20 -2.74 -12.19
CA ALA A 100 -14.84 -2.81 -10.77
C ALA A 100 -16.06 -2.90 -9.84
N HIS A 101 -17.12 -2.16 -10.12
CA HIS A 101 -18.36 -2.17 -9.33
C HIS A 101 -18.99 -3.55 -9.15
N LYS A 102 -18.78 -4.48 -10.10
CA LYS A 102 -19.28 -5.87 -10.01
C LYS A 102 -18.74 -6.62 -8.80
N TRP A 103 -17.60 -6.19 -8.27
CA TRP A 103 -16.89 -6.85 -7.18
C TRP A 103 -17.08 -6.15 -5.83
N TYR A 104 -17.88 -5.07 -5.75
CA TYR A 104 -18.11 -4.36 -4.48
C TYR A 104 -18.79 -5.23 -3.42
N TYR A 105 -19.57 -6.23 -3.82
CA TYR A 105 -20.22 -7.16 -2.88
C TYR A 105 -19.20 -7.91 -2.02
N LEU A 106 -17.97 -8.09 -2.51
CA LEU A 106 -16.91 -8.74 -1.74
C LEU A 106 -16.65 -7.99 -0.43
N ASN A 107 -16.82 -6.67 -0.38
CA ASN A 107 -16.58 -5.89 0.85
C ASN A 107 -17.47 -6.38 2.01
N SER A 108 -18.72 -6.78 1.73
CA SER A 108 -19.62 -7.38 2.72
C SER A 108 -19.20 -8.77 3.19
N LEU A 109 -18.42 -9.51 2.38
CA LEU A 109 -17.96 -10.87 2.71
C LEU A 109 -16.67 -10.88 3.53
N THR A 110 -15.96 -9.75 3.63
CA THR A 110 -14.65 -9.67 4.31
C THR A 110 -14.74 -9.96 5.81
N TYR A 111 -15.88 -9.67 6.41
CA TYR A 111 -16.15 -9.83 7.84
C TYR A 111 -17.35 -10.75 8.09
N ALA A 112 -17.79 -11.50 7.07
CA ALA A 112 -18.69 -12.61 7.31
C ALA A 112 -17.89 -13.64 8.13
N THR A 113 -17.99 -13.54 9.46
CA THR A 113 -17.74 -14.68 10.31
C THR A 113 -18.70 -15.74 9.81
N GLU A 114 -18.18 -16.91 9.41
CA GLU A 114 -19.04 -18.08 9.25
C GLU A 114 -19.90 -18.13 10.51
N GLU A 115 -21.22 -17.98 10.34
CA GLU A 115 -22.15 -18.04 11.47
C GLU A 115 -21.82 -19.31 12.24
N ASN A 116 -21.54 -19.19 13.53
CA ASN A 116 -21.18 -20.32 14.36
C ASN A 116 -22.23 -21.42 14.17
N GLN A 117 -21.84 -22.50 13.49
CA GLN A 117 -22.59 -23.73 13.29
C GLN A 117 -22.69 -24.52 14.63
N ASP A 118 -22.72 -23.82 15.77
CA ASP A 118 -22.79 -24.39 17.12
C ASP A 118 -24.11 -24.03 17.82
N ASP A 119 -24.98 -23.18 17.24
CA ASP A 119 -26.30 -22.84 17.81
C ASP A 119 -27.43 -23.77 17.33
N ILE A 120 -27.13 -24.84 16.58
CA ILE A 120 -28.10 -25.89 16.18
C ILE A 120 -27.81 -27.19 16.93
N GLU A 121 -27.70 -27.15 18.25
CA GLU A 121 -27.86 -28.35 19.08
C GLU A 121 -28.54 -28.03 20.43
N GLU A 122 -29.57 -27.17 20.39
CA GLU A 122 -30.57 -27.11 21.47
C GLU A 122 -31.98 -27.28 20.89
N LEU A 123 -32.23 -28.48 20.35
CA LEU A 123 -33.56 -29.07 20.22
C LEU A 123 -33.60 -30.41 20.96
#